data_AF-A0A4Z0K575-F1
#
_entry.id   AF-A0A4Z0K575-F1
#
_cell.length_a   1.000
_cell.length_b   1.000
_cell.length_c   1.000
_cell.angle_alpha   90.00
_cell.angle_beta   90.00
_cell.angle_gamma   90.00
#
_symmetry.space_group_name_H-M   'P 1'
#
loop_
_entity.id
_entity.type
_entity.pdbx_description
1 polymer ?
#
loop_
_entity_poly.entity_id
_entity_poly.type
_entity_poly.pdbx_seq_one_letter_code
_entity_poly.pdbx_strand_id
1 'polypeptide(L)'
;MVTRMGVGIFDPVWWRTRLGLFSSITAASVAAMGNRDLVWAILLDSDLPPDILGDVHDVIDAHGLTDTVRFHFVPDHSRLGDTVRAALKAETHPKRPLHAQLLDDDDAISARLHDAHLEAFEPDVAGAQVATTAKGVGIDAPRGNRGELIYPSHVPNSTFFGSATDVGDLMLSSHRKWLTTAVQRGGLAHRVETDTDDWLYLYHRQGDGDYDSRIAQFGDSMRPLTQTDLKPFGIDLEAFQASVVEHEATPETMGLTWRRTQPQQYALLDLHRRTRMLKQKCIRINSDIFGQSEPFFYLRSPLPGKARKAGATEFIGVGTPGSRIELWLKGKNDFKHMGSAECAEDGSWSIRQNFRASKWSVELRQFSGDTAANTLPFRLTIT
;
A
#
# COMPACT_ATOMS: atom_id res chain seq x y z
N MET A 1 -14.61 -5.16 8.51
CA MET A 1 -14.30 -3.79 8.07
C MET A 1 -12.79 -3.60 7.93
N VAL A 2 -12.36 -2.68 7.08
CA VAL A 2 -10.95 -2.36 6.84
C VAL A 2 -10.78 -0.84 6.83
N THR A 3 -9.90 -0.33 7.69
CA THR A 3 -9.57 1.10 7.77
C THR A 3 -8.07 1.28 7.64
N ARG A 4 -7.64 2.17 6.76
CA ARG A 4 -6.25 2.62 6.69
C ARG A 4 -6.10 3.84 7.59
N MET A 5 -5.17 3.80 8.52
CA MET A 5 -4.96 4.90 9.44
C MET A 5 -3.49 5.32 9.46
N GLY A 6 -3.23 6.53 8.98
CA GLY A 6 -1.91 7.18 9.08
C GLY A 6 -0.70 6.43 8.48
N VAL A 7 -0.88 5.49 7.55
CA VAL A 7 0.25 4.75 6.93
C VAL A 7 1.22 5.73 6.24
N GLY A 8 2.47 5.73 6.68
CA GLY A 8 3.54 6.64 6.26
C GLY A 8 3.55 8.01 6.96
N ILE A 9 2.75 8.20 8.02
CA ILE A 9 2.68 9.44 8.79
C ILE A 9 3.21 9.18 10.20
N PHE A 10 4.20 9.98 10.59
CA PHE A 10 4.89 9.86 11.89
C PHE A 10 4.85 11.17 12.70
N ASP A 11 4.07 12.15 12.25
CA ASP A 11 3.94 13.44 12.91
C ASP A 11 2.97 13.32 14.10
N PRO A 12 3.44 13.44 15.35
CA PRO A 12 2.58 13.29 16.53
C PRO A 12 1.43 14.30 16.58
N VAL A 13 1.62 15.50 15.99
CA VAL A 13 0.57 16.52 15.97
C VAL A 13 -0.55 16.11 15.03
N TRP A 14 -0.23 15.50 13.89
CA TRP A 14 -1.21 14.93 12.97
C TRP A 14 -1.98 13.79 13.64
N TRP A 15 -1.27 12.89 14.34
CA TRP A 15 -1.91 11.76 15.01
C TRP A 15 -2.87 12.19 16.10
N ARG A 16 -2.47 13.11 16.97
CA ARG A 16 -3.35 13.62 18.04
C ARG A 16 -4.66 14.17 17.48
N THR A 17 -4.61 14.98 16.43
CA THR A 17 -5.82 15.57 15.85
C THR A 17 -6.64 14.55 15.05
N ARG A 18 -5.99 13.64 14.31
CA ARG A 18 -6.69 12.59 13.58
C ARG A 18 -7.38 11.61 14.52
N LEU A 19 -6.76 11.25 15.64
CA LEU A 19 -7.32 10.34 16.64
C LEU A 19 -8.59 10.91 17.30
N GLY A 20 -8.69 12.23 17.47
CA GLY A 20 -9.93 12.87 17.95
C GLY A 20 -11.10 12.64 17.00
N LEU A 21 -10.90 12.87 15.70
CA LEU A 21 -11.92 12.58 14.67
C LEU A 21 -12.23 11.09 14.57
N PHE A 22 -11.19 10.26 14.52
CA PHE A 22 -11.34 8.80 14.46
C PHE A 22 -12.13 8.26 15.65
N SER A 23 -11.84 8.72 16.87
CA SER A 23 -12.55 8.34 18.09
C SER A 23 -14.02 8.80 18.05
N SER A 24 -14.26 10.07 17.75
CA SER A 24 -15.61 10.65 17.82
C SER A 24 -16.54 10.23 16.66
N ILE A 25 -16.00 9.76 15.54
CA ILE A 25 -16.77 9.42 14.34
C ILE A 25 -16.68 7.93 14.03
N THR A 26 -15.50 7.47 13.63
CA THR A 26 -15.30 6.16 13.01
C THR A 26 -15.40 5.04 14.05
N ALA A 27 -14.68 5.18 15.18
CA ALA A 27 -14.74 4.22 16.28
C ALA A 27 -16.14 4.21 16.92
N ALA A 28 -16.75 5.37 17.13
CA ALA A 28 -18.13 5.48 17.61
C ALA A 28 -19.12 4.76 16.67
N SER A 29 -18.97 4.93 15.36
CA SER A 29 -19.77 4.27 14.33
C SER A 29 -19.61 2.75 14.32
N VAL A 30 -18.38 2.25 14.46
CA VAL A 30 -18.11 0.81 14.56
C VAL A 30 -18.67 0.26 15.87
N ALA A 31 -18.50 0.95 17.00
CA ALA A 31 -19.07 0.54 18.29
C ALA A 31 -20.60 0.48 18.24
N ALA A 32 -21.25 1.41 17.52
CA ALA A 32 -22.70 1.42 17.32
C ALA A 32 -23.21 0.22 16.50
N MET A 33 -22.34 -0.54 15.83
CA MET A 33 -22.71 -1.82 15.20
C MET A 33 -22.97 -2.93 16.22
N GLY A 34 -22.63 -2.74 17.50
CA GLY A 34 -22.96 -3.66 18.58
C GLY A 34 -22.41 -5.08 18.36
N ASN A 35 -23.20 -6.09 18.73
CA ASN A 35 -22.76 -7.50 18.81
C ASN A 35 -22.73 -8.25 17.46
N ARG A 36 -22.55 -7.55 16.33
CA ARG A 36 -22.36 -8.23 15.04
C ARG A 36 -21.06 -9.05 15.07
N ASP A 37 -21.03 -10.16 14.34
CA ASP A 37 -19.81 -10.95 14.11
C ASP A 37 -18.90 -10.15 13.16
N LEU A 38 -18.20 -9.17 13.74
CA LEU A 38 -17.44 -8.15 13.04
C LEU A 38 -15.97 -8.26 13.42
N VAL A 39 -15.11 -8.26 12.41
CA VAL A 39 -13.68 -7.99 12.58
C VAL A 39 -13.37 -6.63 11.96
N TRP A 40 -12.66 -5.78 12.70
CA TRP A 40 -12.18 -4.49 12.20
C TRP A 40 -10.66 -4.53 12.01
N ALA A 41 -10.23 -4.73 10.77
CA ALA A 41 -8.83 -4.65 10.40
C ALA A 41 -8.39 -3.17 10.30
N ILE A 42 -7.51 -2.74 11.20
CA ILE A 42 -6.90 -1.40 11.17
C ILE A 42 -5.48 -1.54 10.64
N LEU A 43 -5.20 -0.87 9.53
CA LEU A 43 -3.92 -0.89 8.86
C LEU A 43 -3.09 0.31 9.31
N LEU A 44 -1.98 0.02 10.00
CA LEU A 44 -1.03 0.98 10.54
C LEU A 44 0.33 0.81 9.85
N ASP A 45 1.18 1.84 9.91
CA ASP A 45 2.57 1.71 9.48
C ASP A 45 3.34 0.76 10.43
N SER A 46 4.23 -0.09 9.89
CA SER A 46 5.01 -1.02 10.74
C SER A 46 6.03 -0.30 11.62
N ASP A 47 6.44 0.90 11.23
CA ASP A 47 7.40 1.71 11.99
C ASP A 47 6.69 2.75 12.87
N LEU A 48 5.39 2.58 13.14
CA LEU A 48 4.61 3.50 13.97
C LEU A 48 5.24 3.61 15.38
N PRO A 49 5.50 4.84 15.87
CA PRO A 49 6.00 5.06 17.21
C PRO A 49 5.14 4.38 18.29
N PRO A 50 5.75 3.72 19.31
CA PRO A 50 5.00 2.99 20.32
C PRO A 50 4.02 3.83 21.15
N ASP A 51 4.32 5.11 21.37
CA ASP A 51 3.45 6.07 22.02
C ASP A 51 2.17 6.31 21.22
N ILE A 52 2.32 6.55 19.91
CA ILE A 52 1.17 6.72 19.01
C ILE A 52 0.35 5.43 18.93
N LEU A 53 1.00 4.26 18.86
CA LEU A 53 0.29 2.98 18.92
C LEU A 53 -0.49 2.83 20.24
N GLY A 54 0.09 3.27 21.36
CA GLY A 54 -0.60 3.35 22.66
C GLY A 54 -1.87 4.21 22.58
N ASP A 55 -1.77 5.41 22.02
CA ASP A 55 -2.94 6.31 21.86
C ASP A 55 -4.03 5.67 20.97
N VAL A 56 -3.65 4.91 19.94
CA VAL A 56 -4.62 4.14 19.12
C VAL A 56 -5.32 3.09 19.97
N HIS A 57 -4.57 2.32 20.78
CA HIS A 57 -5.15 1.32 21.69
C HIS A 57 -6.10 1.96 22.70
N ASP A 58 -5.74 3.10 23.28
CA ASP A 58 -6.58 3.82 24.24
C ASP A 58 -7.92 4.22 23.62
N VAL A 59 -7.94 4.66 22.35
CA VAL A 59 -9.18 4.93 21.63
C VAL A 59 -10.00 3.66 21.44
N ILE A 60 -9.39 2.56 21.00
CA ILE A 60 -10.10 1.29 20.80
C ILE A 60 -10.72 0.78 22.11
N ASP A 61 -9.97 0.85 23.20
CA ASP A 61 -10.42 0.40 24.52
C ASP A 61 -11.55 1.29 25.07
N ALA A 62 -11.47 2.62 24.86
CA ALA A 62 -12.51 3.56 25.28
C ALA A 62 -13.88 3.29 24.62
N HIS A 63 -13.88 2.71 23.42
CA HIS A 63 -15.10 2.31 22.70
C HIS A 63 -15.48 0.84 22.91
N GLY A 64 -14.74 0.08 23.72
CA GLY A 64 -15.00 -1.34 23.98
C GLY A 64 -14.77 -2.23 22.74
N LEU A 65 -13.85 -1.83 21.86
CA LEU A 65 -13.60 -2.49 20.57
C LEU A 65 -12.40 -3.45 20.59
N THR A 66 -11.80 -3.70 21.75
CA THR A 66 -10.58 -4.51 21.93
C THR A 66 -10.69 -5.89 21.30
N ASP A 67 -11.84 -6.57 21.45
CA ASP A 67 -12.06 -7.91 20.90
C ASP A 67 -12.39 -7.90 19.39
N THR A 68 -12.83 -6.76 18.87
CA THR A 68 -13.24 -6.53 17.48
C THR A 68 -12.06 -6.17 16.57
N VAL A 69 -11.08 -5.44 17.08
CA VAL A 69 -9.98 -4.87 16.29
C VAL A 69 -8.85 -5.87 16.04
N ARG A 70 -8.32 -5.85 14.82
CA ARG A 70 -7.10 -6.57 14.42
C ARG A 70 -6.14 -5.60 13.74
N PHE A 71 -4.98 -5.39 14.34
CA PHE A 71 -3.96 -4.52 13.77
C PHE A 71 -3.14 -5.26 12.70
N HIS A 72 -3.05 -4.67 11.52
CA HIS A 72 -2.21 -5.16 10.44
C HIS A 72 -1.17 -4.10 10.08
N PHE A 73 0.11 -4.46 10.22
CA PHE A 73 1.20 -3.53 9.99
C PHE A 73 1.64 -3.55 8.52
N VAL A 74 1.67 -2.37 7.92
CA VAL A 74 2.05 -2.12 6.53
C VAL A 74 3.52 -1.70 6.52
N PRO A 75 4.42 -2.46 5.86
CA PRO A 75 5.85 -2.13 5.81
C PRO A 75 6.15 -0.75 5.21
N ASP A 76 5.38 -0.38 4.19
CA ASP A 76 5.44 0.92 3.54
C ASP A 76 4.22 1.13 2.64
N HIS A 77 3.95 2.38 2.25
CA HIS A 77 2.78 2.74 1.44
C HIS A 77 2.61 1.91 0.15
N SER A 78 3.70 1.45 -0.49
CA SER A 78 3.62 0.64 -1.71
C SER A 78 3.08 -0.77 -1.47
N ARG A 79 3.08 -1.24 -0.23
CA ARG A 79 2.63 -2.56 0.20
C ARG A 79 1.19 -2.55 0.72
N LEU A 80 0.54 -1.39 0.78
CA LEU A 80 -0.80 -1.23 1.34
C LEU A 80 -1.81 -2.22 0.74
N GLY A 81 -1.86 -2.34 -0.59
CA GLY A 81 -2.77 -3.28 -1.26
C GLY A 81 -2.48 -4.74 -0.94
N ASP A 82 -1.20 -5.11 -0.79
CA ASP A 82 -0.83 -6.47 -0.37
C ASP A 82 -1.28 -6.74 1.07
N THR A 83 -1.13 -5.76 1.96
CA THR A 83 -1.57 -5.87 3.36
C THR A 83 -3.10 -5.94 3.48
N VAL A 84 -3.86 -5.17 2.71
CA VAL A 84 -5.34 -5.29 2.67
C VAL A 84 -5.75 -6.71 2.30
N ARG A 85 -5.16 -7.29 1.24
CA ARG A 85 -5.46 -8.67 0.83
C ARG A 85 -5.05 -9.70 1.89
N ALA A 86 -3.92 -9.47 2.55
CA ALA A 86 -3.46 -10.36 3.62
C ALA A 86 -4.40 -10.31 4.83
N ALA A 87 -4.86 -9.12 5.22
CA ALA A 87 -5.82 -8.93 6.31
C ALA A 87 -7.14 -9.66 6.01
N LEU A 88 -7.72 -9.45 4.82
CA LEU A 88 -8.95 -10.14 4.43
C LEU A 88 -8.82 -11.67 4.49
N LYS A 89 -7.66 -12.22 4.09
CA LYS A 89 -7.39 -13.66 4.14
C LYS A 89 -7.11 -14.19 5.55
N ALA A 90 -6.47 -13.40 6.40
CA ALA A 90 -6.13 -13.79 7.77
C ALA A 90 -7.39 -13.82 8.65
N GLU A 91 -8.27 -12.82 8.47
CA GLU A 91 -9.44 -12.63 9.32
C GLU A 91 -10.71 -13.35 8.81
N THR A 92 -10.61 -14.06 7.68
CA THR A 92 -11.73 -14.82 7.10
C THR A 92 -11.38 -16.29 6.92
N HIS A 93 -12.31 -17.18 7.27
CA HIS A 93 -12.17 -18.59 6.93
C HIS A 93 -12.09 -18.81 5.41
N PRO A 94 -11.13 -19.58 4.87
CA PRO A 94 -10.84 -19.67 3.43
C PRO A 94 -11.99 -20.24 2.57
N LYS A 95 -12.97 -20.90 3.19
CA LYS A 95 -14.15 -21.48 2.51
C LYS A 95 -15.45 -20.70 2.74
N ARG A 96 -15.41 -19.61 3.51
CA ARG A 96 -16.60 -18.78 3.75
C ARG A 96 -16.49 -17.50 2.92
N PRO A 97 -17.60 -17.04 2.32
CA PRO A 97 -17.62 -15.68 1.79
C PRO A 97 -17.48 -14.70 2.94
N LEU A 98 -16.90 -13.55 2.66
CA LEU A 98 -16.85 -12.43 3.59
C LEU A 98 -17.69 -11.28 3.09
N HIS A 99 -18.13 -10.44 4.02
CA HIS A 99 -18.68 -9.12 3.77
C HIS A 99 -17.67 -8.09 4.27
N ALA A 100 -17.10 -7.31 3.35
CA ALA A 100 -16.09 -6.30 3.67
C ALA A 100 -16.53 -4.90 3.30
N GLN A 101 -15.92 -3.94 3.97
CA GLN A 101 -16.10 -2.53 3.75
C GLN A 101 -14.79 -1.81 3.97
N LEU A 102 -14.46 -0.89 3.05
CA LEU A 102 -13.47 0.15 3.30
C LEU A 102 -14.18 1.29 4.02
N LEU A 103 -13.66 1.70 5.17
CA LEU A 103 -14.13 2.86 5.89
C LEU A 103 -12.92 3.76 6.17
N ASP A 104 -12.97 4.99 5.68
CA ASP A 104 -11.95 5.99 5.96
C ASP A 104 -11.97 6.32 7.47
N ASP A 105 -10.84 6.74 8.02
CA ASP A 105 -10.64 6.92 9.46
C ASP A 105 -11.38 8.15 10.05
N ASP A 106 -12.20 8.83 9.26
CA ASP A 106 -13.07 9.96 9.64
C ASP A 106 -14.47 9.90 9.04
N ASP A 107 -14.86 8.76 8.47
CA ASP A 107 -16.19 8.51 7.94
C ASP A 107 -16.98 7.58 8.86
N ALA A 108 -18.31 7.56 8.71
CA ALA A 108 -19.19 6.71 9.50
C ALA A 108 -20.27 6.04 8.67
N ILE A 109 -20.70 4.87 9.12
CA ILE A 109 -21.82 4.13 8.55
C ILE A 109 -22.74 3.60 9.63
N SER A 110 -24.04 3.51 9.32
CA SER A 110 -25.00 2.96 10.24
C SER A 110 -24.97 1.43 10.20
N ALA A 111 -25.36 0.82 11.31
CA ALA A 111 -25.62 -0.61 11.39
C ALA A 111 -26.65 -1.08 10.34
N ARG A 112 -27.63 -0.23 9.99
CA ARG A 112 -28.65 -0.52 8.98
C ARG A 112 -28.06 -0.58 7.58
N LEU A 113 -27.10 0.29 7.23
CA LEU A 113 -26.42 0.23 5.93
C LEU A 113 -25.75 -1.11 5.73
N HIS A 114 -25.01 -1.53 6.76
CA HIS A 114 -24.28 -2.78 6.74
C HIS A 114 -25.24 -3.96 6.51
N ASP A 115 -26.32 -4.05 7.28
CA ASP A 115 -27.32 -5.12 7.13
C ASP A 115 -28.01 -5.08 5.77
N ALA A 116 -28.46 -3.91 5.32
CA ALA A 116 -29.16 -3.75 4.05
C ALA A 116 -28.28 -4.13 2.85
N HIS A 117 -26.98 -3.84 2.92
CA HIS A 117 -26.04 -4.31 1.90
C HIS A 117 -25.83 -5.82 1.96
N LEU A 118 -25.69 -6.38 3.16
CA LEU A 118 -25.52 -7.82 3.34
C LEU A 118 -26.71 -8.59 2.77
N GLU A 119 -27.92 -8.12 3.02
CA GLU A 119 -29.18 -8.69 2.51
C GLU A 119 -29.31 -8.63 0.98
N ALA A 120 -28.65 -7.67 0.33
CA ALA A 120 -28.67 -7.54 -1.13
C ALA A 120 -27.78 -8.56 -1.84
N PHE A 121 -26.80 -9.16 -1.14
CA PHE A 121 -25.84 -10.08 -1.76
C PHE A 121 -26.38 -11.50 -1.92
N GLU A 122 -26.01 -12.13 -3.04
CA GLU A 122 -26.42 -13.50 -3.36
C GLU A 122 -25.29 -14.51 -3.05
N PRO A 123 -25.51 -15.54 -2.22
CA PRO A 123 -24.43 -16.41 -1.76
C PRO A 123 -23.77 -17.27 -2.86
N ASP A 124 -24.49 -17.57 -3.95
CA ASP A 124 -24.07 -18.55 -4.97
C ASP A 124 -23.45 -17.90 -6.23
N VAL A 125 -23.03 -16.64 -6.14
CA VAL A 125 -22.36 -15.92 -7.25
C VAL A 125 -20.87 -16.22 -7.26
N ALA A 126 -20.34 -16.60 -8.44
CA ALA A 126 -18.94 -16.99 -8.58
C ALA A 126 -17.94 -15.83 -8.36
N GLY A 127 -18.28 -14.61 -8.80
CA GLY A 127 -17.43 -13.42 -8.63
C GLY A 127 -17.79 -12.56 -7.43
N ALA A 128 -16.88 -11.65 -7.04
CA ALA A 128 -17.15 -10.69 -5.98
C ALA A 128 -18.27 -9.70 -6.36
N GLN A 129 -19.14 -9.43 -5.41
CA GLN A 129 -20.24 -8.51 -5.53
C GLN A 129 -19.92 -7.19 -4.82
N VAL A 130 -20.61 -6.12 -5.21
CA VAL A 130 -20.54 -4.81 -4.56
C VAL A 130 -21.94 -4.25 -4.34
N ALA A 131 -22.18 -3.63 -3.19
CA ALA A 131 -23.40 -2.90 -2.88
C ALA A 131 -23.08 -1.43 -2.57
N THR A 132 -23.92 -0.53 -3.08
CA THR A 132 -23.77 0.92 -2.92
C THR A 132 -25.10 1.56 -2.54
N THR A 133 -25.06 2.53 -1.61
CA THR A 133 -26.21 3.40 -1.28
C THR A 133 -25.89 4.82 -1.70
N ALA A 134 -26.60 5.35 -2.70
CA ALA A 134 -26.21 6.61 -3.35
C ALA A 134 -26.36 7.83 -2.44
N LYS A 135 -27.37 7.84 -1.56
CA LYS A 135 -27.70 8.94 -0.68
C LYS A 135 -27.04 8.79 0.68
N GLY A 136 -26.45 9.87 1.18
CA GLY A 136 -25.91 9.96 2.54
C GLY A 136 -25.89 11.40 3.03
N VAL A 137 -25.19 11.61 4.14
CA VAL A 137 -25.03 12.95 4.74
C VAL A 137 -23.58 13.41 4.62
N GLY A 138 -23.41 14.62 4.09
CA GLY A 138 -22.12 15.31 4.12
C GLY A 138 -22.06 16.27 5.30
N ILE A 139 -20.95 16.25 6.05
CA ILE A 139 -20.74 17.14 7.20
C ILE A 139 -19.70 18.19 6.86
N ASP A 140 -20.11 19.47 6.87
CA ASP A 140 -19.20 20.61 6.93
C ASP A 140 -18.74 20.72 8.39
N ALA A 141 -17.64 20.05 8.71
CA ALA A 141 -17.11 20.02 10.08
C ALA A 141 -16.79 21.45 10.58
N PRO A 142 -16.02 22.28 9.84
CA PRO A 142 -15.63 23.61 10.29
C PRO A 142 -16.79 24.53 10.66
N ARG A 143 -17.94 24.42 9.97
CA ARG A 143 -19.11 25.27 10.20
C ARG A 143 -20.20 24.58 11.03
N GLY A 144 -20.03 23.30 11.40
CA GLY A 144 -21.02 22.55 12.16
C GLY A 144 -22.34 22.35 11.42
N ASN A 145 -22.29 22.21 10.10
CA ASN A 145 -23.46 22.05 9.24
C ASN A 145 -23.48 20.68 8.58
N ARG A 146 -24.65 20.25 8.13
CA ARG A 146 -24.82 19.10 7.25
C ARG A 146 -25.51 19.47 5.95
N GLY A 147 -25.22 18.72 4.90
CA GLY A 147 -25.88 18.79 3.61
C GLY A 147 -26.26 17.40 3.11
N GLU A 148 -27.20 17.34 2.17
CA GLU A 148 -27.49 16.11 1.44
C GLU A 148 -26.35 15.78 0.49
N LEU A 149 -25.97 14.50 0.44
CA LEU A 149 -24.90 14.02 -0.42
C LEU A 149 -25.41 12.87 -1.28
N ILE A 150 -25.24 12.99 -2.60
CA ILE A 150 -25.70 11.99 -3.57
C ILE A 150 -24.54 11.61 -4.49
N TYR A 151 -24.05 10.37 -4.36
CA TYR A 151 -23.06 9.79 -5.26
C TYR A 151 -23.65 8.62 -6.04
N PRO A 152 -24.18 8.84 -7.26
CA PRO A 152 -24.91 7.80 -7.98
C PRO A 152 -24.03 6.69 -8.58
N SER A 153 -22.71 6.85 -8.59
CA SER A 153 -21.79 5.94 -9.31
C SER A 153 -20.50 5.61 -8.58
N HIS A 154 -20.21 6.25 -7.44
CA HIS A 154 -18.94 6.12 -6.74
C HIS A 154 -19.10 6.40 -5.24
N VAL A 155 -20.01 5.68 -4.60
CA VAL A 155 -20.31 5.83 -3.17
C VAL A 155 -19.06 5.48 -2.36
N PRO A 156 -18.55 6.39 -1.50
CA PRO A 156 -17.35 6.14 -0.70
C PRO A 156 -17.56 4.95 0.27
N ASN A 157 -18.78 4.79 0.79
CA ASN A 157 -19.16 3.76 1.74
C ASN A 157 -19.84 2.54 1.09
N SER A 158 -19.14 1.93 0.13
CA SER A 158 -19.58 0.68 -0.53
C SER A 158 -19.14 -0.55 0.27
N THR A 159 -19.92 -1.63 0.18
CA THR A 159 -19.52 -2.94 0.73
C THR A 159 -19.36 -3.98 -0.36
N PHE A 160 -18.67 -5.07 -0.03
CA PHE A 160 -18.23 -6.10 -0.96
C PHE A 160 -18.50 -7.48 -0.39
N PHE A 161 -18.85 -8.42 -1.24
CA PHE A 161 -19.14 -9.79 -0.81
C PHE A 161 -18.56 -10.84 -1.75
N GLY A 162 -18.03 -11.93 -1.17
CA GLY A 162 -17.47 -13.05 -1.94
C GLY A 162 -16.21 -13.63 -1.31
N SER A 163 -15.36 -14.27 -2.12
CA SER A 163 -14.10 -14.84 -1.65
C SER A 163 -13.10 -13.75 -1.23
N ALA A 164 -12.21 -14.06 -0.27
CA ALA A 164 -11.14 -13.14 0.17
C ALA A 164 -10.24 -12.64 -0.97
N THR A 165 -10.03 -13.46 -1.99
CA THR A 165 -9.22 -13.08 -3.15
C THR A 165 -9.99 -12.10 -4.03
N ASP A 166 -11.22 -12.46 -4.44
CA ASP A 166 -12.00 -11.65 -5.38
C ASP A 166 -12.42 -10.31 -4.78
N VAL A 167 -12.83 -10.33 -3.51
CA VAL A 167 -13.18 -9.11 -2.75
C VAL A 167 -11.97 -8.21 -2.61
N GLY A 168 -10.80 -8.75 -2.25
CA GLY A 168 -9.56 -7.96 -2.20
C GLY A 168 -9.17 -7.36 -3.55
N ASP A 169 -9.37 -8.10 -4.65
CA ASP A 169 -9.13 -7.63 -6.01
C ASP A 169 -10.09 -6.53 -6.45
N LEU A 170 -11.36 -6.60 -6.03
CA LEU A 170 -12.38 -5.62 -6.36
C LEU A 170 -12.23 -4.35 -5.52
N MET A 171 -12.07 -4.49 -4.20
CA MET A 171 -11.88 -3.38 -3.24
C MET A 171 -10.72 -2.46 -3.65
N LEU A 172 -9.60 -3.05 -4.08
CA LEU A 172 -8.39 -2.30 -4.48
C LEU A 172 -8.42 -1.78 -5.93
N SER A 173 -9.51 -2.04 -6.66
CA SER A 173 -9.74 -1.39 -7.94
C SER A 173 -10.26 0.04 -7.74
N SER A 174 -10.54 0.76 -8.83
CA SER A 174 -10.99 2.15 -8.73
C SER A 174 -12.40 2.23 -8.14
N HIS A 175 -12.59 3.03 -7.09
CA HIS A 175 -13.90 3.28 -6.48
C HIS A 175 -14.94 3.85 -7.46
N ARG A 176 -14.48 4.54 -8.52
CA ARG A 176 -15.35 5.02 -9.61
C ARG A 176 -15.83 3.92 -10.57
N LYS A 177 -15.28 2.71 -10.43
CA LYS A 177 -15.51 1.57 -11.32
C LYS A 177 -15.92 0.31 -10.59
N TRP A 178 -16.14 0.33 -9.27
CA TRP A 178 -16.49 -0.89 -8.53
C TRP A 178 -17.72 -1.60 -9.12
N LEU A 179 -18.81 -0.87 -9.36
CA LEU A 179 -20.04 -1.43 -9.95
C LEU A 179 -19.77 -2.12 -11.30
N THR A 180 -19.04 -1.45 -12.21
CA THR A 180 -18.75 -2.00 -13.54
C THR A 180 -17.72 -3.13 -13.48
N THR A 181 -16.72 -3.02 -12.61
CA THR A 181 -15.64 -4.02 -12.45
C THR A 181 -16.16 -5.31 -11.84
N ALA A 182 -17.10 -5.25 -10.89
CA ALA A 182 -17.73 -6.42 -10.30
C ALA A 182 -18.42 -7.28 -11.38
N VAL A 183 -19.27 -6.65 -12.20
CA VAL A 183 -19.98 -7.33 -13.29
C VAL A 183 -19.01 -7.88 -14.34
N GLN A 184 -17.99 -7.10 -14.73
CA GLN A 184 -16.97 -7.56 -15.68
C GLN A 184 -16.17 -8.77 -15.20
N ARG A 185 -16.08 -8.98 -13.88
CA ARG A 185 -15.39 -10.11 -13.24
C ARG A 185 -16.34 -11.25 -12.87
N GLY A 186 -17.57 -11.27 -13.39
CA GLY A 186 -18.55 -12.33 -13.16
C GLY A 186 -19.25 -12.28 -11.80
N GLY A 187 -19.20 -11.12 -11.12
CA GLY A 187 -19.98 -10.83 -9.92
C GLY A 187 -21.24 -10.00 -10.22
N LEU A 188 -21.81 -9.40 -9.18
CA LEU A 188 -23.01 -8.54 -9.26
C LEU A 188 -22.75 -7.16 -8.67
N ALA A 189 -23.58 -6.21 -9.06
CA ALA A 189 -23.53 -4.82 -8.60
C ALA A 189 -24.93 -4.39 -8.14
N HIS A 190 -25.04 -4.03 -6.87
CA HIS A 190 -26.30 -3.74 -6.21
C HIS A 190 -26.39 -2.25 -5.86
N ARG A 191 -27.50 -1.62 -6.22
CA ARG A 191 -27.88 -0.28 -5.76
C ARG A 191 -28.94 -0.46 -4.68
N VAL A 192 -28.55 -0.19 -3.44
CA VAL A 192 -29.40 -0.37 -2.28
C VAL A 192 -29.95 1.00 -1.91
N GLU A 193 -31.24 1.20 -2.17
CA GLU A 193 -31.95 2.42 -1.78
C GLU A 193 -32.25 2.39 -0.28
N THR A 194 -32.03 3.52 0.40
CA THR A 194 -32.37 3.70 1.80
C THR A 194 -33.16 4.99 1.95
N ASP A 195 -34.23 4.95 2.75
CA ASP A 195 -35.01 6.17 3.06
C ASP A 195 -34.30 7.07 4.08
N THR A 196 -33.24 6.55 4.71
CA THR A 196 -32.46 7.21 5.76
C THR A 196 -31.03 7.50 5.34
N ASP A 197 -30.45 8.55 5.94
CA ASP A 197 -29.04 8.90 5.79
C ASP A 197 -28.20 7.88 6.59
N ASP A 198 -27.69 6.86 5.91
CA ASP A 198 -27.07 5.69 6.53
C ASP A 198 -25.54 5.61 6.36
N TRP A 199 -24.95 6.61 5.70
CA TRP A 199 -23.51 6.88 5.75
C TRP A 199 -23.26 8.37 5.83
N LEU A 200 -22.14 8.70 6.46
CA LEU A 200 -21.66 10.04 6.75
C LEU A 200 -20.29 10.21 6.11
N TYR A 201 -20.09 11.35 5.46
CA TYR A 201 -18.80 11.75 4.91
C TYR A 201 -18.36 13.09 5.45
N LEU A 202 -17.16 13.13 6.02
CA LEU A 202 -16.62 14.33 6.65
C LEU A 202 -15.92 15.24 5.63
N TYR A 203 -16.29 16.52 5.61
CA TYR A 203 -15.57 17.55 4.87
C TYR A 203 -14.82 18.44 5.85
N HIS A 204 -13.51 18.55 5.65
CA HIS A 204 -12.61 19.37 6.43
C HIS A 204 -11.48 19.93 5.56
N ARG A 205 -10.78 20.97 6.04
CA ARG A 205 -9.79 21.72 5.24
C ARG A 205 -8.45 21.02 5.04
N GLN A 206 -8.19 19.98 5.82
CA GLN A 206 -7.00 19.14 5.65
C GLN A 206 -7.07 18.18 4.44
N GLY A 207 -8.21 18.05 3.77
CA GLY A 207 -8.34 17.19 2.59
C GLY A 207 -7.62 17.72 1.36
N ASP A 208 -7.28 16.83 0.43
CA ASP A 208 -6.62 17.15 -0.86
C ASP A 208 -7.52 17.88 -1.88
N GLY A 209 -8.82 17.96 -1.62
CA GLY A 209 -9.81 18.52 -2.52
C GLY A 209 -10.09 20.00 -2.24
N ASP A 210 -10.60 20.71 -3.25
CA ASP A 210 -11.11 22.07 -3.06
C ASP A 210 -12.31 22.04 -2.10
N TYR A 211 -12.03 22.39 -0.85
CA TYR A 211 -12.98 22.34 0.25
C TYR A 211 -14.24 23.15 -0.06
N ASP A 212 -14.09 24.41 -0.48
CA ASP A 212 -15.24 25.30 -0.70
C ASP A 212 -16.08 24.84 -1.88
N SER A 213 -15.47 24.35 -2.97
CA SER A 213 -16.21 23.75 -4.09
C SER A 213 -16.98 22.49 -3.66
N ARG A 214 -16.39 21.67 -2.78
CA ARG A 214 -17.05 20.46 -2.26
C ARG A 214 -18.22 20.80 -1.34
N ILE A 215 -18.11 21.81 -0.48
CA ILE A 215 -19.21 22.25 0.37
C ILE A 215 -20.33 22.91 -0.45
N ALA A 216 -19.98 23.68 -1.49
CA ALA A 216 -20.96 24.36 -2.33
C ALA A 216 -21.99 23.42 -2.97
N GLN A 217 -21.65 22.14 -3.16
CA GLN A 217 -22.56 21.13 -3.72
C GLN A 217 -23.81 20.88 -2.85
N PHE A 218 -23.78 21.22 -1.57
CA PHE A 218 -24.93 21.04 -0.68
C PHE A 218 -26.06 22.02 -0.99
N GLY A 219 -25.74 23.20 -1.54
CA GLY A 219 -26.72 24.23 -1.89
C GLY A 219 -27.77 24.46 -0.79
N ASP A 220 -29.04 24.40 -1.17
CA ASP A 220 -30.19 24.66 -0.29
C ASP A 220 -30.44 23.54 0.74
N SER A 221 -29.77 22.38 0.64
CA SER A 221 -29.90 21.28 1.62
C SER A 221 -29.13 21.54 2.91
N MET A 222 -28.29 22.58 2.93
CA MET A 222 -27.41 22.87 4.05
C MET A 222 -28.18 23.39 5.27
N ARG A 223 -27.97 22.75 6.42
CA ARG A 223 -28.56 23.17 7.69
C ARG A 223 -27.66 22.84 8.88
N PRO A 224 -27.91 23.44 10.06
CA PRO A 224 -27.19 23.07 11.28
C PRO A 224 -27.25 21.58 11.56
N LEU A 225 -26.11 21.02 11.99
CA LEU A 225 -25.99 19.65 12.44
C LEU A 225 -26.64 19.47 13.81
N THR A 226 -27.37 18.37 14.00
CA THR A 226 -28.06 18.07 15.25
C THR A 226 -27.74 16.65 15.74
N GLN A 227 -27.99 16.37 17.02
CA GLN A 227 -27.80 15.03 17.58
C GLN A 227 -28.65 13.96 16.88
N THR A 228 -29.82 14.34 16.35
CA THR A 228 -30.69 13.43 15.60
C THR A 228 -30.02 12.90 14.34
N ASP A 229 -29.20 13.73 13.68
CA ASP A 229 -28.47 13.37 12.46
C ASP A 229 -27.35 12.35 12.73
N LEU A 230 -26.77 12.43 13.93
CA LEU A 230 -25.62 11.64 14.36
C LEU A 230 -26.01 10.34 15.07
N LYS A 231 -27.23 10.28 15.61
CA LYS A 231 -27.77 9.14 16.35
C LYS A 231 -27.67 7.80 15.59
N PRO A 232 -27.94 7.71 14.27
CA PRO A 232 -27.80 6.44 13.53
C PRO A 232 -26.39 5.84 13.55
N PHE A 233 -25.38 6.68 13.78
CA PHE A 233 -23.98 6.32 13.82
C PHE A 233 -23.44 6.19 15.25
N GLY A 234 -24.28 6.39 16.28
CA GLY A 234 -23.83 6.40 17.68
C GLY A 234 -22.86 7.53 18.02
N ILE A 235 -22.78 8.57 17.20
CA ILE A 235 -21.89 9.71 17.40
C ILE A 235 -22.52 10.69 18.39
N ASP A 236 -21.74 11.10 19.39
CA ASP A 236 -22.10 12.18 20.31
C ASP A 236 -21.72 13.54 19.70
N LEU A 237 -22.70 14.46 19.61
CA LEU A 237 -22.50 15.75 18.96
C LEU A 237 -21.48 16.63 19.68
N GLU A 238 -21.46 16.62 21.02
CA GLU A 238 -20.57 17.47 21.81
C GLU A 238 -19.12 17.00 21.67
N ALA A 239 -18.88 15.69 21.81
CA ALA A 239 -17.55 15.09 21.60
C ALA A 239 -17.04 15.29 20.17
N PHE A 240 -17.92 15.14 19.17
CA PHE A 240 -17.59 15.44 17.77
C PHE A 240 -17.19 16.91 17.59
N GLN A 241 -17.99 17.86 18.09
CA GLN A 241 -17.69 19.30 17.97
C GLN A 241 -16.38 19.67 18.66
N ALA A 242 -16.08 19.10 19.83
CA ALA A 242 -14.80 19.30 20.50
C ALA A 242 -13.62 18.82 19.63
N SER A 243 -13.73 17.64 19.04
CA SER A 243 -12.71 17.07 18.17
C SER A 243 -12.48 17.92 16.90
N VAL A 244 -13.56 18.48 16.34
CA VAL A 244 -13.47 19.38 15.19
C VAL A 244 -12.75 20.68 15.53
N VAL A 245 -12.99 21.26 16.72
CA VAL A 245 -12.28 22.48 17.16
C VAL A 245 -10.77 22.25 17.24
N GLU A 246 -10.36 21.10 17.81
CA GLU A 246 -8.94 20.74 17.86
C GLU A 246 -8.34 20.50 16.47
N HIS A 247 -9.10 19.85 15.59
CA HIS A 247 -8.69 19.61 14.21
C HIS A 247 -8.51 20.92 13.43
N GLU A 248 -9.47 21.85 13.51
CA GLU A 248 -9.40 23.14 12.81
C GLU A 248 -8.34 24.10 13.37
N ALA A 249 -7.85 23.88 14.59
CA ALA A 249 -6.74 24.64 15.14
C ALA A 249 -5.39 24.32 14.48
N THR A 250 -5.32 23.30 13.60
CA THR A 250 -4.09 22.92 12.91
C THR A 250 -4.00 23.47 11.48
N PRO A 251 -2.78 23.71 10.96
CA PRO A 251 -2.62 24.20 9.60
C PRO A 251 -3.17 23.21 8.56
N GLU A 252 -3.84 23.72 7.52
CA GLU A 252 -4.41 22.89 6.42
C GLU A 252 -3.36 21.97 5.78
N THR A 253 -2.12 22.44 5.67
CA THR A 253 -0.97 21.68 5.12
C THR A 253 -0.58 20.45 5.95
N MET A 254 -1.14 20.28 7.15
CA MET A 254 -0.94 19.10 8.00
C MET A 254 -1.62 17.86 7.38
N GLY A 255 -2.77 18.00 6.72
CA GLY A 255 -3.41 16.88 6.02
C GLY A 255 -2.62 16.36 4.82
N LEU A 256 -1.74 17.20 4.27
CA LEU A 256 -0.85 16.86 3.16
C LEU A 256 0.43 16.14 3.61
N THR A 257 0.53 15.73 4.88
CA THR A 257 1.77 15.15 5.45
C THR A 257 2.27 13.95 4.64
N TRP A 258 1.38 13.06 4.20
CA TRP A 258 1.74 11.93 3.36
C TRP A 258 2.23 12.33 1.96
N ARG A 259 1.79 13.47 1.41
CA ARG A 259 2.26 13.98 0.10
C ARG A 259 3.67 14.55 0.18
N ARG A 260 4.13 14.99 1.35
CA ARG A 260 5.50 15.49 1.55
C ARG A 260 6.55 14.45 1.18
N THR A 261 6.20 13.17 1.29
CA THR A 261 7.08 12.04 0.96
C THR A 261 6.74 11.36 -0.39
N GLN A 262 5.83 11.94 -1.20
CA GLN A 262 5.41 11.35 -2.48
C GLN A 262 6.59 11.04 -3.43
N PRO A 263 7.58 11.94 -3.62
CA PRO A 263 8.75 11.60 -4.46
C PRO A 263 9.53 10.38 -3.96
N GLN A 264 9.66 10.23 -2.63
CA GLN A 264 10.33 9.09 -2.00
C GLN A 264 9.51 7.81 -2.13
N GLN A 265 8.17 7.89 -2.02
CA GLN A 265 7.27 6.76 -2.27
C GLN A 265 7.39 6.26 -3.71
N TYR A 266 7.50 7.16 -4.70
CA TYR A 266 7.74 6.77 -6.09
C TYR A 266 9.12 6.15 -6.30
N ALA A 267 10.16 6.66 -5.62
CA ALA A 267 11.48 6.05 -5.64
C ALA A 267 11.46 4.63 -5.04
N LEU A 268 10.75 4.41 -3.94
CA LEU A 268 10.59 3.10 -3.31
C LEU A 268 9.84 2.11 -4.21
N LEU A 269 8.74 2.55 -4.82
CA LEU A 269 7.99 1.77 -5.82
C LEU A 269 8.90 1.34 -6.99
N ASP A 270 9.76 2.24 -7.46
CA ASP A 270 10.71 1.92 -8.52
C ASP A 270 11.76 0.89 -8.07
N LEU A 271 12.31 1.03 -6.86
CA LEU A 271 13.23 0.05 -6.27
C LEU A 271 12.58 -1.33 -6.12
N HIS A 272 11.31 -1.40 -5.69
CA HIS A 272 10.56 -2.66 -5.62
C HIS A 272 10.39 -3.32 -6.98
N ARG A 273 10.06 -2.53 -8.03
CA ARG A 273 9.99 -3.05 -9.40
C ARG A 273 11.34 -3.58 -9.87
N ARG A 274 12.43 -2.82 -9.68
CA ARG A 274 13.78 -3.25 -10.04
C ARG A 274 14.21 -4.52 -9.30
N THR A 275 13.90 -4.62 -8.01
CA THR A 275 14.19 -5.81 -7.19
C THR A 275 13.44 -7.03 -7.71
N ARG A 276 12.15 -6.89 -8.06
CA ARG A 276 11.34 -7.96 -8.63
C ARG A 276 11.90 -8.43 -9.98
N MET A 277 12.26 -7.51 -10.86
CA MET A 277 12.88 -7.83 -12.16
C MET A 277 14.22 -8.56 -11.97
N LEU A 278 15.06 -8.09 -11.04
CA LEU A 278 16.33 -8.75 -10.73
C LEU A 278 16.11 -10.17 -10.21
N LYS A 279 15.13 -10.38 -9.31
CA LYS A 279 14.78 -11.72 -8.79
C LYS A 279 14.32 -12.65 -9.92
N GLN A 280 13.47 -12.17 -10.82
CA GLN A 280 13.04 -12.95 -12.00
C GLN A 280 14.23 -13.33 -12.88
N LYS A 281 15.19 -12.41 -13.07
CA LYS A 281 16.44 -12.70 -13.78
C LYS A 281 17.24 -13.82 -13.10
N CYS A 282 17.41 -13.74 -11.77
CA CYS A 282 18.07 -14.81 -11.01
C CYS A 282 17.36 -16.17 -11.16
N ILE A 283 16.02 -16.20 -11.16
CA ILE A 283 15.25 -17.42 -11.35
C ILE A 283 15.50 -18.02 -12.75
N ARG A 284 15.52 -17.20 -13.81
CA ARG A 284 15.79 -17.65 -15.18
C ARG A 284 17.23 -18.13 -15.40
N ILE A 285 18.19 -17.55 -14.68
CA ILE A 285 19.58 -18.02 -14.70
C ILE A 285 19.72 -19.37 -13.97
N ASN A 286 19.00 -19.55 -12.86
CA ASN A 286 19.14 -20.72 -12.00
C ASN A 286 18.15 -21.86 -12.33
N SER A 287 17.35 -21.75 -13.38
CA SER A 287 16.31 -22.73 -13.70
C SER A 287 15.93 -22.76 -15.18
N ASP A 288 15.87 -23.97 -15.75
CA ASP A 288 15.45 -24.20 -17.14
C ASP A 288 13.93 -24.35 -17.30
N ILE A 289 13.15 -24.34 -16.20
CA ILE A 289 11.69 -24.58 -16.25
C ILE A 289 10.89 -23.47 -16.95
N PHE A 290 11.52 -22.34 -17.27
CA PHE A 290 10.89 -21.16 -17.86
C PHE A 290 11.36 -20.83 -19.29
N GLY A 291 12.03 -21.75 -19.99
CA GLY A 291 12.53 -21.58 -21.37
C GLY A 291 14.07 -21.64 -21.49
N GLN A 292 14.63 -21.12 -22.59
CA GLN A 292 16.10 -21.08 -22.78
C GLN A 292 16.77 -20.27 -21.65
N SER A 293 17.78 -20.87 -21.02
CA SER A 293 18.52 -20.26 -19.91
C SER A 293 19.23 -18.98 -20.36
N GLU A 294 19.17 -17.96 -19.52
CA GLU A 294 19.91 -16.72 -19.78
C GLU A 294 21.42 -16.95 -19.65
N PRO A 295 22.26 -16.24 -20.44
CA PRO A 295 23.69 -16.23 -20.19
C PRO A 295 24.00 -15.83 -18.76
N PHE A 296 25.00 -16.47 -18.16
CA PHE A 296 25.45 -16.19 -16.81
C PHE A 296 26.97 -16.23 -16.72
N PHE A 297 27.52 -15.52 -15.75
CA PHE A 297 28.88 -15.77 -15.28
C PHE A 297 29.00 -15.44 -13.79
N TYR A 298 29.95 -16.07 -13.12
CA TYR A 298 30.36 -15.71 -11.77
C TYR A 298 31.87 -15.79 -11.61
N LEU A 299 32.39 -14.93 -10.74
CA LEU A 299 33.79 -14.84 -10.37
C LEU A 299 34.08 -15.74 -9.17
N ARG A 300 35.05 -16.65 -9.28
CA ARG A 300 35.55 -17.49 -8.16
C ARG A 300 36.69 -16.81 -7.42
N SER A 301 37.59 -16.14 -8.13
CA SER A 301 38.71 -15.40 -7.54
C SER A 301 39.14 -14.29 -8.51
N PRO A 302 39.52 -13.10 -8.02
CA PRO A 302 39.50 -12.68 -6.63
C PRO A 302 38.08 -12.46 -6.10
N LEU A 303 37.78 -12.93 -4.90
CA LEU A 303 36.51 -12.58 -4.26
C LEU A 303 36.52 -11.08 -3.90
N PRO A 304 35.44 -10.33 -4.20
CA PRO A 304 35.30 -8.94 -3.81
C PRO A 304 35.59 -8.71 -2.33
N GLY A 305 36.24 -7.60 -2.00
CA GLY A 305 36.48 -7.17 -0.61
C GLY A 305 37.71 -7.77 0.09
N LYS A 306 38.39 -8.77 -0.48
CA LYS A 306 39.65 -9.29 0.09
C LYS A 306 40.87 -8.54 -0.47
N ALA A 307 41.79 -8.16 0.42
CA ALA A 307 43.06 -7.56 0.04
C ALA A 307 44.00 -8.59 -0.62
N ARG A 308 44.80 -8.15 -1.59
CA ARG A 308 45.80 -8.98 -2.27
C ARG A 308 47.11 -8.23 -2.44
N LYS A 309 48.22 -8.96 -2.52
CA LYS A 309 49.53 -8.36 -2.80
C LYS A 309 49.59 -7.81 -4.23
N ALA A 310 50.33 -6.72 -4.41
CA ALA A 310 50.68 -6.21 -5.72
C ALA A 310 51.36 -7.28 -6.62
N GLY A 311 51.16 -7.14 -7.93
CA GLY A 311 51.65 -8.07 -8.93
C GLY A 311 50.54 -8.70 -9.78
N ALA A 312 50.82 -9.86 -10.35
CA ALA A 312 49.89 -10.58 -11.19
C ALA A 312 48.69 -11.08 -10.38
N THR A 313 47.48 -10.66 -10.77
CA THR A 313 46.22 -11.18 -10.25
C THR A 313 45.53 -11.95 -11.36
N GLU A 314 45.15 -13.18 -11.06
CA GLU A 314 44.35 -14.02 -11.93
C GLU A 314 42.87 -13.93 -11.53
N PHE A 315 42.03 -13.59 -12.50
CA PHE A 315 40.58 -13.62 -12.41
C PHE A 315 40.11 -14.93 -13.00
N ILE A 316 39.53 -15.80 -12.18
CA ILE A 316 38.99 -17.08 -12.58
C ILE A 316 37.50 -17.14 -12.25
N GLY A 317 36.72 -17.78 -13.10
CA GLY A 317 35.30 -17.97 -12.87
C GLY A 317 34.71 -19.04 -13.75
N VAL A 318 33.37 -19.08 -13.76
CA VAL A 318 32.59 -19.92 -14.67
C VAL A 318 31.53 -19.07 -15.33
N GLY A 319 31.18 -19.36 -16.57
CA GLY A 319 30.08 -18.74 -17.28
C GLY A 319 29.52 -19.64 -18.37
N THR A 320 28.59 -19.09 -19.16
CA THR A 320 27.98 -19.81 -20.28
C THR A 320 29.04 -20.18 -21.33
N PRO A 321 29.16 -21.46 -21.72
CA PRO A 321 30.10 -21.89 -22.76
C PRO A 321 29.98 -21.07 -24.04
N GLY A 322 31.12 -20.68 -24.63
CA GLY A 322 31.19 -19.85 -25.83
C GLY A 322 30.86 -18.36 -25.64
N SER A 323 30.59 -17.91 -24.41
CA SER A 323 30.47 -16.48 -24.10
C SER A 323 31.84 -15.85 -23.79
N ARG A 324 32.02 -14.58 -24.12
CA ARG A 324 33.25 -13.84 -23.85
C ARG A 324 33.15 -13.04 -22.56
N ILE A 325 34.14 -13.16 -21.68
CA ILE A 325 34.31 -12.33 -20.49
C ILE A 325 35.40 -11.29 -20.75
N GLU A 326 35.14 -10.04 -20.38
CA GLU A 326 36.09 -8.94 -20.49
C GLU A 326 36.35 -8.29 -19.12
N LEU A 327 37.61 -7.96 -18.86
CA LEU A 327 38.06 -7.24 -17.67
C LEU A 327 38.26 -5.76 -17.98
N TRP A 328 37.57 -4.91 -17.22
CA TRP A 328 37.62 -3.47 -17.34
C TRP A 328 38.04 -2.83 -16.02
N LEU A 329 38.92 -1.83 -16.07
CA LEU A 329 39.38 -1.08 -14.89
C LEU A 329 39.04 0.40 -15.02
N LYS A 330 38.47 0.98 -13.96
CA LYS A 330 38.17 2.42 -13.93
C LYS A 330 39.47 3.24 -13.91
N GLY A 331 39.68 4.03 -14.96
CA GLY A 331 40.68 5.09 -15.03
C GLY A 331 40.18 6.40 -14.42
N LYS A 332 40.84 7.51 -14.75
CA LYS A 332 40.49 8.85 -14.23
C LYS A 332 39.07 9.28 -14.62
N ASN A 333 38.66 8.99 -15.85
CA ASN A 333 37.38 9.40 -16.42
C ASN A 333 36.52 8.19 -16.80
N ASP A 334 37.11 7.19 -17.48
CA ASP A 334 36.39 6.05 -18.05
C ASP A 334 36.99 4.70 -17.68
N PHE A 335 36.23 3.63 -17.91
CA PHE A 335 36.71 2.26 -17.83
C PHE A 335 37.58 1.92 -19.05
N LYS A 336 38.74 1.30 -18.80
CA LYS A 336 39.66 0.79 -19.84
C LYS A 336 39.61 -0.73 -19.86
N HIS A 337 39.48 -1.28 -21.07
CA HIS A 337 39.58 -2.72 -21.30
C HIS A 337 41.03 -3.18 -21.04
N MET A 338 41.18 -4.26 -20.30
CA MET A 338 42.48 -4.80 -19.89
C MET A 338 42.76 -6.18 -20.47
N GLY A 339 41.73 -6.94 -20.82
CA GLY A 339 41.86 -8.27 -21.38
C GLY A 339 40.54 -9.02 -21.40
N SER A 340 40.49 -10.09 -22.18
CA SER A 340 39.31 -10.92 -22.38
C SER A 340 39.64 -12.40 -22.34
N ALA A 341 38.63 -13.23 -22.11
CA ALA A 341 38.70 -14.68 -22.20
C ALA A 341 37.36 -15.24 -22.70
N GLU A 342 37.41 -16.27 -23.55
CA GLU A 342 36.23 -17.05 -23.90
C GLU A 342 35.97 -18.11 -22.82
N CYS A 343 34.69 -18.31 -22.47
CA CYS A 343 34.27 -19.42 -21.61
C CYS A 343 34.41 -20.73 -22.37
N ALA A 344 35.19 -21.66 -21.83
CA ALA A 344 35.38 -23.00 -22.39
C ALA A 344 34.08 -23.83 -22.34
N GLU A 345 34.11 -25.04 -22.91
CA GLU A 345 32.96 -25.96 -22.92
C GLU A 345 32.50 -26.35 -21.51
N ASP A 346 33.42 -26.45 -20.54
CA ASP A 346 33.11 -26.68 -19.13
C ASP A 346 32.67 -25.39 -18.40
N GLY A 347 32.56 -24.27 -19.14
CA GLY A 347 32.23 -22.95 -18.66
C GLY A 347 33.38 -22.20 -17.99
N SER A 348 34.57 -22.78 -17.85
CA SER A 348 35.69 -22.13 -17.18
C SER A 348 36.26 -20.96 -18.00
N TRP A 349 36.75 -19.93 -17.30
CA TRP A 349 37.46 -18.81 -17.91
C TRP A 349 38.53 -18.25 -16.96
N SER A 350 39.61 -17.68 -17.53
CA SER A 350 40.70 -17.02 -16.78
C SER A 350 41.23 -15.79 -17.51
N ILE A 351 41.41 -14.68 -16.78
CA ILE A 351 42.06 -13.45 -17.26
C ILE A 351 43.16 -13.06 -16.28
N ARG A 352 44.38 -12.85 -16.75
CA ARG A 352 45.52 -12.44 -15.93
C ARG A 352 45.83 -10.96 -16.13
N GLN A 353 45.92 -10.20 -15.05
CA GLN A 353 46.24 -8.76 -15.09
C GLN A 353 47.19 -8.36 -13.96
N ASN A 354 48.18 -7.53 -14.27
CA ASN A 354 49.10 -6.97 -13.28
C ASN A 354 48.51 -5.72 -12.61
N PHE A 355 48.63 -5.65 -11.27
CA PHE A 355 48.21 -4.51 -10.48
C PHE A 355 49.35 -3.94 -9.65
N ARG A 356 49.41 -2.61 -9.59
CA ARG A 356 50.12 -1.90 -8.51
C ARG A 356 49.24 -1.81 -7.26
N ALA A 357 49.88 -1.63 -6.11
CA ALA A 357 49.22 -1.36 -4.84
C ALA A 357 48.31 -0.12 -4.97
N SER A 358 47.00 -0.34 -4.84
CA SER A 358 45.94 0.67 -4.89
C SER A 358 44.58 0.02 -4.64
N LYS A 359 43.53 0.85 -4.52
CA LYS A 359 42.14 0.43 -4.61
C LYS A 359 41.66 0.60 -6.05
N TRP A 360 41.21 -0.49 -6.66
CA TRP A 360 40.76 -0.53 -8.05
C TRP A 360 39.25 -0.72 -8.11
N SER A 361 38.58 0.02 -9.00
CA SER A 361 37.21 -0.32 -9.41
C SER A 361 37.29 -1.20 -10.65
N VAL A 362 36.85 -2.44 -10.49
CA VAL A 362 36.87 -3.48 -11.51
C VAL A 362 35.46 -3.69 -12.03
N GLU A 363 35.34 -3.95 -13.32
CA GLU A 363 34.11 -4.36 -13.96
C GLU A 363 34.39 -5.55 -14.88
N LEU A 364 33.72 -6.68 -14.61
CA LEU A 364 33.71 -7.82 -15.53
C LEU A 364 32.44 -7.74 -16.37
N ARG A 365 32.58 -7.91 -17.68
CA ARG A 365 31.45 -7.89 -18.63
C ARG A 365 31.39 -9.22 -19.36
N GLN A 366 30.22 -9.84 -19.40
CA GLN A 366 29.96 -11.00 -20.24
C GLN A 366 29.27 -10.56 -21.53
N PHE A 367 29.73 -11.07 -22.65
CA PHE A 367 29.17 -10.88 -23.98
C PHE A 367 28.67 -12.20 -24.56
N SER A 368 27.48 -12.15 -25.16
CA SER A 368 26.93 -13.23 -25.97
C SER A 368 26.89 -12.73 -27.42
N GLY A 369 27.83 -13.19 -28.24
CA GLY A 369 28.17 -12.50 -29.50
C GLY A 369 28.70 -11.09 -29.21
N ASP A 370 28.20 -10.07 -29.92
CA ASP A 370 28.62 -8.68 -29.74
C ASP A 370 27.80 -7.91 -28.69
N THR A 371 26.82 -8.56 -28.04
CA THR A 371 25.93 -7.91 -27.08
C THR A 371 26.38 -8.20 -25.64
N ALA A 372 26.56 -7.15 -24.83
CA ALA A 372 26.80 -7.29 -23.39
C ALA A 372 25.56 -7.86 -22.69
N ALA A 373 25.70 -9.04 -22.08
CA ALA A 373 24.62 -9.77 -21.42
C ALA A 373 24.56 -9.49 -19.91
N ASN A 374 25.73 -9.45 -19.25
CA ASN A 374 25.84 -9.26 -17.80
C ASN A 374 27.07 -8.44 -17.43
N THR A 375 26.99 -7.74 -16.30
CA THR A 375 28.09 -6.93 -15.77
C THR A 375 28.23 -7.13 -14.26
N LEU A 376 29.45 -7.34 -13.78
CA LEU A 376 29.79 -7.46 -12.36
C LEU A 376 30.81 -6.38 -11.96
N PRO A 377 30.34 -5.25 -11.40
CA PRO A 377 31.23 -4.24 -10.83
C PRO A 377 31.61 -4.59 -9.39
N PHE A 378 32.89 -4.42 -9.02
CA PHE A 378 33.36 -4.58 -7.64
C PHE A 378 34.65 -3.82 -7.35
N ARG A 379 35.00 -3.70 -6.07
CA ARG A 379 36.26 -3.10 -5.62
C ARG A 379 37.29 -4.19 -5.30
N LEU A 380 38.50 -3.98 -5.80
CA LEU A 380 39.66 -4.82 -5.53
C LEU A 380 40.73 -3.99 -4.79
N THR A 381 41.12 -4.45 -3.60
CA THR A 381 42.17 -3.81 -2.81
C THR A 381 43.48 -4.56 -3.04
N ILE A 382 44.48 -3.85 -3.58
CA ILE A 382 45.83 -4.35 -3.79
C ILE A 382 46.77 -3.61 -2.82
N THR A 383 47.51 -4.36 -2.01
CA THR A 383 48.45 -3.88 -0.98
C THR A 383 49.89 -4.11 -1.37
#